data_AF-K2E2E9-F1
#
_entry.id   AF-K2E2E9-F1
#
_cell.length_a   1.000
_cell.length_b   1.000
_cell.length_c   1.000
_cell.angle_alpha   90.00
_cell.angle_beta   90.00
_cell.angle_gamma   90.00
#
_symmetry.space_group_name_H-M   'P 1'
#
loop_
_entity.id
_entity.type
_entity.pdbx_description
1 polymer ?
#
loop_
_entity_poly.entity_id
_entity_poly.type
_entity_poly.pdbx_seq_one_letter_code
_entity_poly.pdbx_strand_id
1 'polypeptide(L)'
;MYYNLWVASRGLGGLMPISLRNVSKAYIEKIVLNNINASFKHGDIIGLVGNNGEGKSTFLKIISSEIKPDDGAIDACGEVIGYLPQYPDFGTLTVSEFLKTKIQDPTQDYLIDISLSQVGLEDTDTFLRCDTLSGGQKTRLYLAAI
;
A
#
# COMPACT_ATOMS: atom_id res chain seq x y z
N MET A 1 5.44 15.14 -9.93
CA MET A 1 5.86 13.79 -9.52
C MET A 1 4.58 12.95 -9.44
N TYR A 2 4.45 11.95 -10.31
CA TYR A 2 3.24 11.13 -10.43
C TYR A 2 3.23 10.08 -9.31
N TYR A 3 2.08 9.87 -8.66
CA TYR A 3 1.88 8.80 -7.69
C TYR A 3 1.04 7.72 -8.36
N ASN A 4 1.59 6.51 -8.46
CA ASN A 4 0.87 5.36 -8.98
C ASN A 4 0.28 4.59 -7.79
N LEU A 5 -1.05 4.49 -7.73
CA LEU A 5 -1.72 3.59 -6.81
C LEU A 5 -2.03 2.29 -7.57
N TRP A 6 -1.49 1.18 -7.09
CA TRP A 6 -1.92 -0.15 -7.51
C TRP A 6 -2.83 -0.69 -6.42
N VAL A 7 -4.13 -0.75 -6.70
CA VAL A 7 -5.09 -1.46 -5.85
C VAL A 7 -5.07 -2.92 -6.28
N ALA A 8 -4.30 -3.75 -5.58
CA ALA A 8 -4.39 -5.21 -5.73
C ALA A 8 -5.47 -5.71 -4.77
N SER A 9 -6.55 -6.26 -5.32
CA SER A 9 -7.69 -6.80 -4.57
C SER A 9 -7.58 -8.33 -4.53
N ARG A 10 -7.60 -8.92 -3.33
CA ARG A 10 -7.72 -10.36 -3.10
C ARG A 10 -8.93 -10.61 -2.21
N GLY A 11 -10.09 -10.82 -2.83
CA GLY A 11 -11.35 -11.15 -2.15
C GLY A 11 -12.23 -12.08 -2.99
N LEU A 12 -12.97 -12.96 -2.32
CA LEU A 12 -14.03 -13.80 -2.92
C LEU A 12 -15.26 -12.92 -3.20
N GLY A 13 -15.22 -12.08 -4.23
CA GLY A 13 -16.37 -11.23 -4.54
C GLY A 13 -16.08 -10.15 -5.55
N GLY A 14 -15.95 -10.54 -6.82
CA GLY A 14 -16.08 -9.55 -7.89
C GLY A 14 -17.40 -8.80 -7.72
N LEU A 15 -17.34 -7.46 -7.63
CA LEU A 15 -18.34 -6.44 -8.00
C LEU A 15 -18.41 -5.23 -7.03
N MET A 16 -17.95 -5.34 -5.78
CA MET A 16 -18.12 -4.22 -4.83
C MET A 16 -16.96 -3.22 -4.89
N PRO A 17 -17.23 -1.94 -5.21
CA PRO A 17 -16.19 -0.94 -5.34
C PRO A 17 -15.75 -0.37 -3.98
N ILE A 18 -14.46 -0.06 -3.86
CA ILE A 18 -13.97 0.78 -2.76
C ILE A 18 -14.64 2.15 -2.91
N SER A 19 -15.36 2.58 -1.89
CA SER A 19 -16.21 3.77 -1.94
C SER A 19 -15.87 4.75 -0.84
N LEU A 20 -15.63 6.00 -1.20
CA LEU A 20 -15.38 7.12 -0.30
C LEU A 20 -16.62 8.01 -0.29
N ARG A 21 -17.13 8.34 0.90
CA ARG A 21 -18.29 9.21 1.08
C ARG A 21 -17.92 10.36 2.01
N ASN A 22 -17.99 11.58 1.49
CA ASN A 22 -17.72 12.83 2.20
C ASN A 22 -16.39 12.88 2.96
N VAL A 23 -15.34 12.22 2.43
CA VAL A 23 -14.06 12.07 3.11
C VAL A 23 -13.35 13.42 3.20
N SER A 24 -13.07 13.86 4.43
CA SER A 24 -12.36 15.11 4.69
C SER A 24 -11.18 14.90 5.63
N LYS A 25 -10.13 15.70 5.45
CA LYS A 25 -8.95 15.70 6.31
C LYS A 25 -8.33 17.08 6.39
N ALA A 26 -8.08 17.55 7.60
CA ALA A 26 -7.32 18.75 7.88
C ALA A 26 -6.10 18.44 8.75
N TYR A 27 -5.05 19.25 8.60
CA TYR A 27 -3.95 19.29 9.54
C TYR A 27 -3.83 20.71 10.08
N ILE A 28 -4.04 20.86 11.39
CA ILE A 28 -4.03 22.15 12.07
C ILE A 28 -5.07 23.08 11.39
N GLU A 29 -4.63 24.07 10.61
CA GLU A 29 -5.52 25.02 9.91
C GLU A 29 -5.65 24.74 8.40
N LYS A 30 -4.94 23.74 7.87
CA LYS A 30 -4.96 23.44 6.43
C LYS A 30 -5.87 22.27 6.14
N ILE A 31 -6.97 22.54 5.41
CA ILE A 31 -7.78 21.49 4.79
C ILE A 31 -6.97 20.87 3.65
N VAL A 32 -6.71 19.57 3.75
CA VAL A 32 -5.90 18.82 2.77
C VAL A 32 -6.80 17.98 1.86
N LEU A 33 -7.91 17.46 2.40
CA LEU A 33 -8.98 16.82 1.64
C LEU A 33 -10.31 17.42 2.10
N ASN A 34 -11.17 17.77 1.15
CA ASN A 34 -12.44 18.40 1.43
C ASN A 34 -13.57 17.66 0.71
N ASN A 35 -14.43 16.98 1.47
CA ASN A 35 -15.66 16.35 0.98
C ASN A 35 -15.44 15.44 -0.25
N ILE A 36 -14.42 14.58 -0.20
CA ILE A 36 -14.07 13.70 -1.30
C ILE A 36 -15.10 12.57 -1.40
N ASN A 37 -15.68 12.42 -2.59
CA ASN A 37 -16.60 11.36 -2.95
C ASN A 37 -16.05 10.63 -4.18
N ALA A 38 -15.77 9.34 -4.05
CA ALA A 38 -15.15 8.55 -5.11
C ALA A 38 -15.54 7.06 -4.99
N SER A 39 -15.49 6.34 -6.10
CA SER A 39 -15.75 4.89 -6.12
C SER A 39 -14.82 4.24 -7.13
N PHE A 40 -14.15 3.16 -6.72
CA PHE A 40 -13.10 2.47 -7.48
C PHE A 40 -13.47 1.01 -7.63
N LYS A 41 -13.54 0.52 -8.87
CA LYS A 41 -13.88 -0.86 -9.17
C LYS A 41 -12.62 -1.70 -9.27
N HIS A 42 -12.80 -3.01 -9.11
CA HIS A 42 -11.75 -3.96 -9.38
C HIS A 42 -11.26 -3.83 -10.83
N GLY A 43 -9.93 -3.76 -11.01
CA GLY A 43 -9.29 -3.58 -12.32
C GLY A 43 -9.12 -2.13 -12.77
N ASP A 44 -9.65 -1.15 -12.04
CA ASP A 44 -9.42 0.26 -12.36
C ASP A 44 -7.94 0.62 -12.15
N ILE A 45 -7.37 1.33 -13.12
CA ILE A 45 -6.06 1.97 -12.99
C ILE A 45 -6.28 3.46 -12.82
N ILE A 46 -5.86 3.99 -11.66
CA ILE A 46 -6.20 5.35 -11.25
C ILE A 46 -4.92 6.15 -11.02
N GLY A 47 -4.75 7.20 -11.82
CA GLY A 47 -3.67 8.16 -11.66
C GLY A 47 -4.10 9.31 -10.76
N LEU A 48 -3.36 9.56 -9.69
CA LEU A 48 -3.58 10.72 -8.83
C LEU A 48 -2.58 11.84 -9.16
N VAL A 49 -3.10 12.94 -9.72
CA VAL A 49 -2.32 14.09 -10.20
C VAL A 49 -2.65 15.36 -9.41
N GLY A 50 -1.66 16.26 -9.34
CA GLY A 50 -1.74 17.53 -8.62
C GLY A 50 -0.34 18.03 -8.21
N ASN A 51 -0.24 19.23 -7.67
CA ASN A 51 1.02 19.79 -7.17
C ASN A 51 1.46 19.20 -5.82
N ASN A 52 2.73 19.38 -5.48
CA ASN A 52 3.24 18.95 -4.17
C ASN A 52 2.49 19.66 -3.04
N GLY A 53 2.06 18.91 -2.02
CA GLY A 53 1.32 19.46 -0.88
C GLY A 53 -0.19 19.61 -1.06
N GLU A 54 -0.75 19.11 -2.17
CA GLU A 54 -2.21 19.07 -2.43
C GLU A 54 -2.92 17.82 -1.85
N GLY A 55 -2.24 17.06 -0.97
CA GLY A 55 -2.92 15.99 -0.23
C GLY A 55 -2.93 14.61 -0.90
N LYS A 56 -2.21 14.41 -2.00
CA LYS A 56 -2.12 13.09 -2.67
C LYS A 56 -1.66 11.98 -1.73
N SER A 57 -0.54 12.17 -1.04
CA SER A 57 -0.05 11.18 -0.08
C SER A 57 -1.03 10.99 1.07
N THR A 58 -1.72 12.05 1.51
CA THR A 58 -2.77 11.97 2.54
C THR A 58 -3.94 11.12 2.07
N PHE A 59 -4.38 11.30 0.83
CA PHE A 59 -5.44 10.52 0.21
C PHE A 59 -5.08 9.04 0.14
N LEU A 60 -3.88 8.71 -0.35
CA LEU A 60 -3.40 7.32 -0.41
C LEU A 60 -3.35 6.68 0.98
N LYS A 61 -2.84 7.38 1.98
CA LYS A 61 -2.78 6.91 3.38
C LYS A 61 -4.16 6.68 4.00
N ILE A 62 -5.14 7.50 3.63
CA ILE A 62 -6.53 7.34 4.09
C ILE A 62 -7.15 6.09 3.48
N ILE A 63 -6.99 5.90 2.17
CA ILE A 63 -7.50 4.72 1.46
C ILE A 63 -6.83 3.44 1.98
N SER A 64 -5.52 3.46 2.22
CA SER A 64 -4.79 2.32 2.79
C SER A 64 -5.02 2.11 4.28
N SER A 65 -5.93 2.89 4.89
CA SER A 65 -6.24 2.83 6.33
C SER A 65 -5.06 3.11 7.26
N GLU A 66 -3.94 3.65 6.77
CA GLU A 66 -2.82 4.09 7.60
C GLU A 66 -3.20 5.28 8.50
N ILE A 67 -4.08 6.15 8.01
CA ILE A 67 -4.61 7.28 8.79
C ILE A 67 -6.12 7.35 8.62
N LYS A 68 -6.82 7.82 9.66
CA LYS A 68 -8.26 8.04 9.59
C LYS A 68 -8.59 9.42 9.01
N PRO A 69 -9.66 9.53 8.20
CA PRO A 69 -10.22 10.83 7.86
C PRO A 69 -10.81 11.48 9.11
N ASP A 70 -10.98 12.80 9.07
CA ASP A 70 -11.62 13.54 10.17
C ASP A 70 -13.15 13.50 10.06
N ASP A 71 -13.67 13.38 8.83
CA ASP A 71 -15.09 13.21 8.53
C ASP A 71 -15.28 12.30 7.31
N GLY A 72 -16.48 11.75 7.17
CA GLY A 72 -16.86 10.82 6.12
C GLY A 72 -16.50 9.36 6.41
N ALA A 73 -16.66 8.50 5.41
CA ALA A 73 -16.44 7.06 5.53
C ALA A 73 -15.79 6.47 4.28
N ILE A 74 -15.05 5.39 4.49
CA ILE A 74 -14.50 4.54 3.44
C ILE A 74 -15.09 3.15 3.62
N ASP A 75 -15.67 2.62 2.56
CA ASP A 75 -16.16 1.25 2.50
C ASP A 75 -15.31 0.49 1.49
N ALA A 76 -14.50 -0.45 1.99
CA ALA A 76 -13.66 -1.32 1.17
C ALA A 76 -14.28 -2.71 0.98
N CYS A 77 -15.48 -3.01 1.54
CA CYS A 77 -16.21 -4.27 1.33
C CYS A 77 -15.38 -5.57 1.49
N GLY A 78 -14.39 -5.59 2.40
CA GLY A 78 -13.52 -6.74 2.63
C GLY A 78 -12.33 -6.85 1.68
N GLU A 79 -12.11 -5.86 0.81
CA GLU A 79 -10.92 -5.77 -0.02
C GLU A 79 -9.67 -5.44 0.81
N VAL A 80 -8.60 -6.18 0.55
CA VAL A 80 -7.26 -5.87 1.07
C VAL A 80 -6.65 -4.79 0.18
N ILE A 81 -6.24 -3.67 0.76
CA ILE A 81 -5.62 -2.58 0.01
C ILE A 81 -4.12 -2.61 0.26
N GLY A 82 -3.36 -2.92 -0.79
CA GLY A 82 -1.91 -2.75 -0.83
C GLY A 82 -1.51 -1.29 -0.96
N TYR A 83 -0.50 -0.86 -0.21
CA TYR A 83 0.05 0.50 -0.31
C TYR A 83 1.57 0.48 -0.26
N LEU A 84 2.21 1.01 -1.30
CA LEU A 84 3.64 1.23 -1.35
C LEU A 84 3.95 2.68 -0.95
N PRO A 85 4.55 2.94 0.23
CA PRO A 85 4.95 4.28 0.62
C PRO A 85 6.09 4.80 -0.27
N GLN A 86 6.16 6.12 -0.42
CA GLN A 86 7.23 6.77 -1.19
C GLN A 86 8.63 6.48 -0.66
N TYR A 87 8.74 6.32 0.67
CA TYR A 87 9.98 5.93 1.36
C TYR A 87 9.65 4.76 2.28
N PRO A 88 9.80 3.51 1.80
CA PRO A 88 9.60 2.34 2.63
C PRO A 88 10.60 2.31 3.79
N ASP A 89 10.07 2.16 5.00
CA ASP A 89 10.88 1.93 6.20
C ASP A 89 10.83 0.44 6.56
N PHE A 90 12.01 -0.18 6.58
CA PHE A 90 12.19 -1.58 6.96
C PHE A 90 12.77 -1.75 8.36
N GLY A 91 13.09 -0.64 9.05
CA GLY A 91 13.76 -0.64 10.34
C GLY A 91 15.07 -1.42 10.30
N THR A 92 15.20 -2.41 11.19
CA THR A 92 16.40 -3.25 11.32
C THR A 92 16.19 -4.68 10.85
N LEU A 93 15.04 -4.96 10.20
CA LEU A 93 14.63 -6.29 9.82
C LEU A 93 15.48 -6.84 8.68
N THR A 94 15.66 -8.16 8.71
CA THR A 94 16.09 -8.93 7.54
C THR A 94 14.96 -9.09 6.53
N VAL A 95 15.30 -9.51 5.31
CA VAL A 95 14.33 -9.77 4.24
C VAL A 95 13.25 -10.76 4.69
N SER A 96 13.66 -11.87 5.30
CA SER A 96 12.74 -12.89 5.81
C SER A 96 11.83 -12.35 6.92
N GLU A 97 12.39 -11.67 7.91
CA GLU A 97 11.62 -11.10 9.02
C GLU A 97 10.59 -10.10 8.52
N PHE A 98 10.98 -9.23 7.58
CA PHE A 98 10.06 -8.26 6.97
C PHE A 98 8.88 -8.94 6.28
N LEU A 99 9.15 -9.94 5.43
CA LEU A 99 8.09 -10.68 4.73
C LEU A 99 7.18 -11.43 5.71
N LYS A 100 7.74 -12.01 6.77
CA LYS A 100 6.98 -12.65 7.86
C LYS A 100 6.07 -11.69 8.62
N THR A 101 6.38 -10.39 8.66
CA THR A 101 5.45 -9.41 9.27
C THR A 101 4.19 -9.15 8.44
N LYS A 102 4.20 -9.53 7.14
CA LYS A 102 3.12 -9.24 6.19
C LYS A 102 2.39 -10.50 5.73
N ILE A 103 3.09 -11.61 5.60
CA ILE A 103 2.51 -12.92 5.27
C ILE A 103 1.80 -13.45 6.52
N GLN A 104 0.48 -13.54 6.48
CA GLN A 104 -0.37 -13.91 7.61
C GLN A 104 -0.27 -15.39 8.05
N ASP A 105 0.53 -16.21 7.39
CA ASP A 105 0.76 -17.61 7.76
C ASP A 105 2.25 -17.91 8.01
N PRO A 106 2.68 -18.04 9.29
CA PRO A 106 4.06 -18.28 9.67
C PRO A 106 4.54 -19.72 9.40
N THR A 107 3.65 -20.64 8.98
CA THR A 107 4.01 -22.03 8.66
C THR A 107 4.49 -22.23 7.22
N GLN A 108 4.42 -21.18 6.40
CA GLN A 108 4.69 -21.26 4.97
C GLN A 108 5.93 -20.46 4.59
N ASP A 109 7.11 -20.89 5.06
CA ASP A 109 8.39 -20.33 4.60
C ASP A 109 8.51 -20.40 3.07
N TYR A 110 7.86 -21.39 2.41
CA TYR A 110 7.79 -21.47 0.96
C TYR A 110 7.10 -20.25 0.29
N LEU A 111 6.21 -19.55 0.98
CA LEU A 111 5.58 -18.33 0.45
C LEU A 111 6.58 -17.19 0.30
N ILE A 112 7.63 -17.15 1.15
CA ILE A 112 8.68 -16.15 1.05
C ILE A 112 9.41 -16.31 -0.29
N ASP A 113 9.78 -17.53 -0.64
CA ASP A 113 10.48 -17.84 -1.89
C ASP A 113 9.61 -17.50 -3.10
N ILE A 114 8.31 -17.85 -3.05
CA ILE A 114 7.34 -17.50 -4.11
C ILE A 114 7.20 -15.98 -4.24
N SER A 115 7.04 -15.26 -3.13
CA SER A 115 6.91 -13.81 -3.09
C SER A 115 8.16 -13.12 -3.69
N LEU A 116 9.36 -13.60 -3.35
CA LEU A 116 10.61 -13.07 -3.89
C LEU A 116 10.75 -13.36 -5.39
N SER A 117 10.38 -14.56 -5.84
CA SER A 117 10.41 -14.93 -7.26
C SER A 117 9.47 -14.07 -8.11
N GLN A 118 8.27 -13.73 -7.60
CA GLN A 118 7.31 -12.88 -8.31
C GLN A 118 7.83 -11.47 -8.62
N VAL A 119 8.85 -11.02 -7.87
CA VAL A 119 9.47 -9.70 -8.05
C VAL A 119 10.92 -9.78 -8.55
N GLY A 120 11.41 -10.96 -8.95
CA GLY A 120 12.76 -11.14 -9.46
C GLY A 120 13.85 -10.95 -8.40
N LEU A 121 13.60 -11.44 -7.17
CA LEU A 121 14.51 -11.40 -6.02
C LEU A 121 14.83 -12.80 -5.46
N GLU A 122 14.60 -13.86 -6.23
CA GLU A 122 14.80 -15.27 -5.86
C GLU A 122 16.22 -15.60 -5.37
N ASP A 123 17.25 -14.91 -5.88
CA ASP A 123 18.65 -15.11 -5.48
C ASP A 123 19.06 -14.25 -4.26
N THR A 124 18.12 -13.52 -3.65
CA THR A 124 18.41 -12.63 -2.52
C THR A 124 18.59 -13.44 -1.24
N ASP A 125 19.72 -13.23 -0.54
CA ASP A 125 19.94 -13.78 0.79
C ASP A 125 18.87 -13.23 1.77
N THR A 126 18.03 -14.13 2.28
CA THR A 126 16.88 -13.77 3.13
C THR A 126 17.29 -13.37 4.56
N PHE A 127 18.55 -13.62 4.95
CA PHE A 127 19.15 -13.16 6.21
C PHE A 127 19.79 -11.78 6.08
N LEU A 128 19.90 -11.25 4.87
CA LEU A 128 20.42 -9.91 4.64
C LEU A 128 19.47 -8.85 5.22
N ARG A 129 20.03 -7.78 5.78
CA ARG A 129 19.25 -6.63 6.26
C ARG A 129 18.64 -5.86 5.11
N CYS A 130 17.38 -5.48 5.24
CA CYS A 130 16.65 -4.73 4.23
C CYS A 130 17.29 -3.36 3.91
N ASP A 131 18.00 -2.75 4.87
CA ASP A 131 18.69 -1.46 4.69
C ASP A 131 19.87 -1.52 3.70
N THR A 132 20.48 -2.70 3.51
CA THR A 132 21.59 -2.91 2.57
C THR A 132 21.15 -3.08 1.11
N LEU A 133 19.86 -3.33 0.88
CA LEU A 133 19.31 -3.48 -0.47
C LEU A 133 19.37 -2.16 -1.25
N SER A 134 19.59 -2.26 -2.55
CA SER A 134 19.46 -1.11 -3.46
C SER A 134 18.03 -0.54 -3.41
N GLY A 135 17.86 0.74 -3.76
CA GLY A 135 16.53 1.37 -3.78
C GLY A 135 15.51 0.61 -4.64
N GLY A 136 15.93 0.07 -5.78
CA GLY A 136 15.07 -0.74 -6.64
C GLY A 136 14.72 -2.11 -6.04
N GLN A 137 15.65 -2.75 -5.33
CA GLN A 137 15.37 -3.99 -4.60
C GLN A 137 14.42 -3.75 -3.42
N LYS A 138 14.59 -2.65 -2.69
CA LYS A 138 13.66 -2.24 -1.61
C LYS A 138 12.23 -2.08 -2.12
N THR A 139 12.04 -1.39 -3.23
CA THR A 139 10.72 -1.24 -3.87
C THR A 139 10.12 -2.60 -4.22
N ARG A 140 10.91 -3.48 -4.85
CA ARG A 140 10.46 -4.83 -5.24
C ARG A 140 10.15 -5.72 -4.04
N LEU A 141 10.98 -5.67 -2.99
CA LEU A 141 10.74 -6.39 -1.75
C LEU A 141 9.43 -5.95 -1.08
N TYR A 142 9.14 -4.65 -1.08
CA TYR A 142 7.90 -4.16 -0.51
C TYR A 142 6.67 -4.63 -1.31
N LEU A 143 6.79 -4.70 -2.64
CA LEU A 143 5.75 -5.27 -3.50
C LEU A 143 5.56 -6.77 -3.27
N ALA A 144 6.62 -7.52 -2.97
CA ALA A 144 6.54 -8.95 -2.64
C ALA A 144 5.76 -9.23 -1.34
N ALA A 145 5.57 -8.20 -0.51
CA ALA A 145 4.89 -8.26 0.77
C ALA A 145 3.41 -7.84 0.71
N ILE A 146 2.89 -7.51 -0.48
CA ILE A 146 1.53 -7.05 -0.75
C ILE A 146 0.82 -8.10 -1.61
#